data_AF-A0A9Q1JV16-F1
#
_entry.id   AF-A0A9Q1JV16-F1
#
_cell.length_a   1.000
_cell.length_b   1.000
_cell.length_c   1.000
_cell.angle_alpha   90.00
_cell.angle_beta   90.00
_cell.angle_gamma   90.00
#
_symmetry.space_group_name_H-M   'P 1'
#
loop_
_entity.id
_entity.type
_entity.pdbx_description
1 polymer ?
#
loop_
_entity_poly.entity_id
_entity_poly.type
_entity_poly.pdbx_seq_one_letter_code
_entity_poly.pdbx_strand_id
1 'polypeptide(L)'
;MASVSLASSPVLARCSLTQKQNPLSLSLSKPNCSFLSPSLPPSSLSFSRPSLDSANPHSQRPTSELLPQSQRPTPELQPKLTEEQYMKILRAFYPNAEDVDLKDIAAKLLKKRSRPKRRLEAPEIFAVVMIGSRQYIVIPGRWIHTQRLKGANVNDKIVLNKVLLVGTKTSAYIGFPVVTNAVVHAVVEEQVRDDKVIVFKYKRKKNYKRKIGHRQPITRIRITGIAGYEDYPASPLVPAD
;
A
#
# COMPACT_ATOMS: atom_id res chain seq x y z
N MET A 1 62.52 -27.55 72.30
CA MET A 1 62.22 -27.37 70.85
C MET A 1 61.08 -26.34 70.72
N ALA A 2 61.06 -25.57 69.63
CA ALA A 2 60.13 -24.44 69.32
C ALA A 2 58.64 -24.90 69.17
N SER A 3 57.53 -24.14 69.32
CA SER A 3 57.14 -22.71 69.14
C SER A 3 56.90 -22.29 67.67
N VAL A 4 55.88 -21.51 67.24
CA VAL A 4 54.95 -20.53 67.87
C VAL A 4 53.51 -20.58 67.25
N SER A 5 52.54 -19.81 67.78
CA SER A 5 51.09 -19.74 67.49
C SER A 5 50.57 -18.74 66.41
N LEU A 6 49.34 -18.98 65.91
CA LEU A 6 48.25 -18.03 65.52
C LEU A 6 48.43 -16.91 64.45
N ALA A 7 47.65 -16.99 63.35
CA ALA A 7 46.99 -15.90 62.57
C ALA A 7 46.29 -16.51 61.32
N SER A 8 45.26 -15.97 60.64
CA SER A 8 44.21 -14.97 60.95
C SER A 8 43.03 -15.11 59.93
N SER A 9 41.87 -14.52 60.25
CA SER A 9 40.52 -14.75 59.69
C SER A 9 40.25 -14.48 58.18
N PRO A 10 39.16 -15.05 57.60
CA PRO A 10 38.62 -14.70 56.27
C PRO A 10 37.46 -13.66 56.35
N VAL A 11 37.25 -12.85 55.30
CA VAL A 11 36.04 -12.01 55.14
C VAL A 11 35.57 -11.93 53.67
N LEU A 12 34.28 -12.22 53.45
CA LEU A 12 33.52 -11.94 52.22
C LEU A 12 32.90 -10.54 52.29
N ALA A 13 32.92 -9.78 51.19
CA ALA A 13 32.23 -8.50 51.08
C ALA A 13 31.11 -8.54 50.02
N ARG A 14 29.86 -8.30 50.45
CA ARG A 14 28.72 -7.98 49.56
C ARG A 14 28.53 -6.46 49.57
N CYS A 15 28.40 -5.84 48.39
CA CYS A 15 28.03 -4.42 48.30
C CYS A 15 26.49 -4.25 48.31
N SER A 16 26.01 -3.41 49.22
CA SER A 16 24.60 -2.99 49.32
C SER A 16 24.39 -1.57 48.78
N LEU A 17 23.39 -1.39 47.93
CA LEU A 17 22.91 -0.06 47.51
C LEU A 17 22.11 0.61 48.63
N THR A 18 22.47 1.83 49.02
CA THR A 18 21.70 2.66 49.95
C THR A 18 20.97 3.79 49.22
N GLN A 19 19.65 3.80 49.28
CA GLN A 19 18.80 4.86 48.76
C GLN A 19 18.58 5.93 49.84
N LYS A 20 18.88 7.20 49.54
CA LYS A 20 18.82 8.29 50.53
C LYS A 20 17.50 9.04 50.40
N GLN A 21 16.71 9.09 51.48
CA GLN A 21 15.54 9.95 51.62
C GLN A 21 15.89 11.19 52.44
N ASN A 22 15.29 12.34 52.13
CA ASN A 22 15.31 13.55 52.96
C ASN A 22 13.88 13.90 53.37
N PRO A 23 13.58 14.15 54.64
CA PRO A 23 12.28 14.62 55.11
C PRO A 23 12.25 16.14 55.29
N LEU A 24 11.07 16.77 55.13
CA LEU A 24 10.28 17.29 56.25
C LEU A 24 8.98 17.95 55.76
N SER A 25 7.93 17.74 56.54
CA SER A 25 6.57 18.23 56.34
C SER A 25 6.37 19.67 56.80
N LEU A 26 5.34 20.34 56.29
CA LEU A 26 4.38 21.05 57.16
C LEU A 26 2.97 21.04 56.53
N SER A 27 1.97 20.95 57.39
CA SER A 27 0.55 20.73 57.08
C SER A 27 -0.23 22.01 56.78
N LEU A 28 -1.32 21.90 56.01
CA LEU A 28 -2.58 22.64 56.30
C LEU A 28 -3.76 22.05 55.52
N SER A 29 -4.81 21.65 56.26
CA SER A 29 -6.07 21.11 55.73
C SER A 29 -6.99 22.23 55.24
N LYS A 30 -7.62 22.07 54.06
CA LYS A 30 -8.77 22.88 53.61
C LYS A 30 -9.85 22.01 52.94
N PRO A 31 -11.12 22.46 52.96
CA PRO A 31 -12.29 21.55 52.93
C PRO A 31 -12.85 21.27 51.52
N ASN A 32 -13.82 20.35 51.49
CA ASN A 32 -14.68 20.09 50.34
C ASN A 32 -15.35 21.38 49.81
N CYS A 33 -15.15 21.68 48.53
CA CYS A 33 -16.00 22.60 47.77
C CYS A 33 -16.40 21.94 46.45
N SER A 34 -17.71 21.79 46.23
CA SER A 34 -18.31 21.36 44.97
C SER A 34 -18.07 22.42 43.89
N PHE A 35 -17.50 22.01 42.76
CA PHE A 35 -17.40 22.88 41.59
C PHE A 35 -18.77 23.01 40.92
N LEU A 36 -19.46 24.13 41.15
CA LEU A 36 -20.60 24.52 40.31
C LEU A 36 -20.07 24.88 38.90
N SER A 37 -20.71 24.32 37.89
CA SER A 37 -20.47 24.67 36.48
C SER A 37 -21.02 26.08 36.20
N PRO A 38 -20.22 27.02 35.65
CA PRO A 38 -20.76 28.26 35.10
C PRO A 38 -21.43 27.97 33.76
N SER A 39 -22.74 28.18 33.67
CA SER A 39 -23.48 28.16 32.41
C SER A 39 -23.10 29.39 31.56
N LEU A 40 -22.49 29.15 30.40
CA LEU A 40 -22.30 30.20 29.39
C LEU A 40 -23.58 30.37 28.56
N PRO A 41 -24.09 31.61 28.36
CA PRO A 41 -25.30 31.84 27.59
C PRO A 41 -25.05 31.69 26.08
N PRO A 42 -26.05 31.27 25.29
CA PRO A 42 -25.93 31.15 23.84
C PRO A 42 -25.95 32.54 23.18
N SER A 43 -24.79 32.99 22.68
CA SER A 43 -24.72 34.18 21.82
C SER A 43 -25.21 33.85 20.41
N SER A 44 -26.48 34.20 20.15
CA SER A 44 -27.10 34.11 18.83
C SER A 44 -26.49 35.13 17.87
N LEU A 45 -25.36 34.80 17.25
CA LEU A 45 -24.78 35.58 16.15
C LEU A 45 -25.30 35.04 14.81
N SER A 46 -26.42 35.60 14.37
CA SER A 46 -26.98 35.38 13.03
C SER A 46 -26.06 36.01 11.97
N PHE A 47 -25.12 35.22 11.44
CA PHE A 47 -24.40 35.60 10.23
C PHE A 47 -25.31 35.47 9.02
N SER A 48 -25.89 36.61 8.62
CA SER A 48 -26.59 36.80 7.35
C SER A 48 -25.71 36.34 6.19
N ARG A 49 -26.13 35.31 5.44
CA ARG A 49 -25.51 34.97 4.16
C ARG A 49 -25.78 36.11 3.18
N PRO A 50 -24.77 36.77 2.59
CA PRO A 50 -25.02 37.64 1.44
C PRO A 50 -25.42 36.75 0.25
N SER A 51 -26.63 36.94 -0.24
CA SER A 51 -27.10 36.40 -1.52
C SER A 51 -26.34 37.08 -2.66
N LEU A 52 -25.37 36.37 -3.26
CA LEU A 52 -24.76 36.80 -4.52
C LEU A 52 -25.68 36.43 -5.69
N ASP A 53 -26.80 37.15 -5.79
CA ASP A 53 -27.43 37.37 -7.08
C ASP A 53 -26.52 38.29 -7.90
N SER A 54 -25.81 37.70 -8.86
CA SER A 54 -25.37 38.43 -10.04
C SER A 54 -25.51 37.50 -11.25
N ALA A 55 -26.68 37.58 -11.88
CA ALA A 55 -26.85 37.09 -13.23
C ALA A 55 -25.83 37.82 -14.12
N ASN A 56 -24.81 37.11 -14.60
CA ASN A 56 -23.83 37.63 -15.54
C ASN A 56 -24.13 37.03 -16.93
N PRO A 57 -24.92 37.71 -17.79
CA PRO A 57 -25.38 37.17 -19.06
C PRO A 57 -24.32 37.22 -20.18
N HIS A 58 -23.02 37.20 -19.86
CA HIS A 58 -21.94 37.14 -20.84
C HIS A 58 -20.82 36.16 -20.45
N SER A 59 -21.16 34.87 -20.38
CA SER A 59 -20.19 33.77 -20.55
C SER A 59 -20.84 32.56 -21.23
N GLN A 60 -21.48 32.78 -22.37
CA GLN A 60 -21.69 31.72 -23.35
C GLN A 60 -20.31 31.32 -23.90
N ARG A 61 -19.61 30.42 -23.19
CA ARG A 61 -18.62 29.59 -23.86
C ARG A 61 -19.41 28.72 -24.83
N PRO A 62 -19.19 28.78 -26.15
CA PRO A 62 -19.79 27.79 -27.02
C PRO A 62 -19.34 26.43 -26.50
N THR A 63 -20.30 25.53 -26.29
CA THR A 63 -20.01 24.11 -26.16
C THR A 63 -19.13 23.74 -27.34
N SER A 64 -17.88 23.40 -27.08
CA SER A 64 -16.99 22.88 -28.11
C SER A 64 -17.70 21.67 -28.70
N GLU A 65 -18.15 21.80 -29.94
CA GLU A 65 -18.82 20.71 -30.66
C GLU A 65 -17.97 19.46 -30.50
N LEU A 66 -18.63 18.35 -30.16
CA LEU A 66 -17.97 17.06 -30.08
C LEU A 66 -17.42 16.76 -31.47
N LEU A 67 -16.12 17.02 -31.67
CA LEU A 67 -15.38 16.54 -32.82
C LEU A 67 -15.72 15.06 -32.97
N PRO A 68 -16.38 14.64 -34.07
CA PRO A 68 -16.78 13.26 -34.23
C PRO A 68 -15.54 12.42 -34.07
N GLN A 69 -15.58 11.45 -33.16
CA GLN A 69 -14.41 10.65 -32.81
C GLN A 69 -13.82 10.13 -34.12
N SER A 70 -12.59 10.54 -34.42
CA SER A 70 -11.90 10.13 -35.63
C SER A 70 -11.69 8.62 -35.54
N GLN A 71 -12.66 7.88 -36.07
CA GLN A 71 -12.56 6.47 -36.38
C GLN A 71 -11.54 6.37 -37.51
N ARG A 72 -10.26 6.51 -37.16
CA ARG A 72 -9.19 6.02 -38.00
C ARG A 72 -9.50 4.53 -38.18
N PRO A 73 -9.80 4.06 -39.40
CA PRO A 73 -9.91 2.63 -39.61
C PRO A 73 -8.61 2.02 -39.08
N THR A 74 -8.73 1.02 -38.21
CA THR A 74 -7.55 0.28 -37.75
C THR A 74 -6.90 -0.24 -39.03
N PRO A 75 -5.64 0.10 -39.35
CA PRO A 75 -5.08 -0.27 -40.63
C PRO A 75 -5.09 -1.79 -40.70
N GLU A 76 -5.93 -2.33 -41.58
CA GLU A 76 -5.96 -3.76 -41.84
C GLU A 76 -4.56 -4.16 -42.26
N LEU A 77 -3.90 -4.92 -41.39
CA LEU A 77 -2.49 -5.21 -41.51
C LEU A 77 -2.35 -6.36 -42.51
N GLN A 78 -2.64 -6.06 -43.77
CA GLN A 78 -2.55 -6.99 -44.87
C GLN A 78 -1.14 -7.60 -44.87
N PRO A 79 -1.02 -8.94 -44.86
CA PRO A 79 0.28 -9.58 -44.88
C PRO A 79 1.00 -9.17 -46.16
N LYS A 80 2.14 -8.48 -46.01
CA LYS A 80 2.87 -7.84 -47.13
C LYS A 80 3.38 -8.81 -48.21
N LEU A 81 3.24 -10.12 -47.99
CA LEU A 81 3.59 -11.20 -48.91
C LEU A 81 2.51 -12.28 -48.81
N THR A 82 2.04 -12.79 -49.94
CA THR A 82 1.17 -13.98 -49.97
C THR A 82 1.96 -15.23 -49.55
N GLU A 83 1.27 -16.27 -49.10
CA GLU A 83 1.91 -17.50 -48.62
C GLU A 83 2.85 -18.11 -49.68
N GLU A 84 2.46 -18.05 -50.96
CA GLU A 84 3.26 -18.47 -52.11
C GLU A 84 4.58 -17.70 -52.24
N GLN A 85 4.56 -16.38 -52.03
CA GLN A 85 5.76 -15.53 -52.09
C GLN A 85 6.73 -15.86 -50.95
N TYR A 86 6.21 -16.15 -49.76
CA TYR A 86 7.01 -16.59 -48.62
C TYR A 86 7.65 -17.97 -48.87
N MET A 87 6.88 -18.93 -49.38
CA MET A 87 7.38 -20.27 -49.73
C MET A 87 8.42 -20.22 -50.87
N LYS A 88 8.27 -19.30 -51.84
CA LYS A 88 9.24 -19.07 -52.90
C LYS A 88 10.59 -18.55 -52.37
N ILE A 89 10.57 -17.64 -51.39
CA ILE A 89 11.79 -17.14 -50.73
C ILE A 89 12.47 -18.25 -49.91
N LEU A 90 11.70 -19.07 -49.18
CA LEU A 90 12.26 -20.16 -48.37
C LEU A 90 12.92 -21.25 -49.23
N ARG A 91 12.28 -21.69 -50.32
CA ARG A 91 12.88 -22.67 -51.26
C ARG A 91 14.17 -22.16 -51.90
N ALA A 92 14.28 -20.86 -52.17
CA ALA A 92 15.52 -20.26 -52.70
C ALA A 92 16.68 -20.26 -51.70
N PHE A 93 16.42 -20.22 -50.39
CA PHE A 93 17.44 -20.26 -49.34
C PHE A 93 17.84 -21.69 -48.92
N TYR A 94 16.95 -22.67 -49.09
CA TYR A 94 17.17 -24.07 -48.68
C TYR A 94 16.82 -25.05 -49.81
N PRO A 95 17.65 -25.16 -50.87
CA PRO A 95 17.31 -25.88 -52.10
C PRO A 95 17.18 -27.40 -51.93
N ASN A 96 17.69 -27.97 -50.83
CA ASN A 96 17.72 -29.42 -50.56
C ASN A 96 16.77 -29.85 -49.42
N ALA A 97 15.88 -28.97 -48.95
CA ALA A 97 14.92 -29.30 -47.89
C ALA A 97 13.59 -29.78 -48.48
N GLU A 98 13.08 -30.92 -48.03
CA GLU A 98 11.79 -31.44 -48.49
C GLU A 98 10.61 -30.60 -47.94
N ASP A 99 9.52 -30.50 -48.71
CA ASP A 99 8.39 -29.60 -48.41
C ASP A 99 7.67 -29.89 -47.07
N VAL A 100 7.93 -31.05 -46.44
CA VAL A 100 7.35 -31.46 -45.15
C VAL A 100 8.01 -30.72 -43.99
N ASP A 101 9.34 -30.64 -43.95
CA ASP A 101 10.10 -29.95 -42.91
C ASP A 101 9.80 -28.45 -42.86
N LEU A 102 9.61 -27.84 -44.03
CA LEU A 102 9.29 -26.41 -44.15
C LEU A 102 7.96 -26.04 -43.50
N LYS A 103 6.94 -26.91 -43.59
CA LYS A 103 5.64 -26.73 -42.92
C LYS A 103 5.77 -26.85 -41.40
N ASP A 104 6.53 -27.82 -40.90
CA ASP A 104 6.74 -28.00 -39.47
C ASP A 104 7.59 -26.89 -38.83
N ILE A 105 8.60 -26.39 -39.56
CA ILE A 105 9.37 -25.22 -39.15
C ILE A 105 8.48 -23.96 -39.12
N ALA A 106 7.65 -23.73 -40.14
CA ALA A 106 6.70 -22.62 -40.17
C ALA A 106 5.68 -22.70 -39.02
N ALA A 107 5.12 -23.89 -38.76
CA ALA A 107 4.22 -24.14 -37.64
C ALA A 107 4.90 -23.87 -36.28
N LYS A 108 6.15 -24.31 -36.08
CA LYS A 108 6.96 -23.98 -34.88
C LYS A 108 7.14 -22.46 -34.71
N LEU A 109 7.43 -21.74 -35.79
CA LEU A 109 7.65 -20.28 -35.75
C LEU A 109 6.35 -19.51 -35.46
N LEU A 110 5.22 -19.92 -36.05
CA LEU A 110 3.90 -19.35 -35.76
C LEU A 110 3.48 -19.61 -34.31
N LYS A 111 3.64 -20.84 -33.81
CA LYS A 111 3.30 -21.22 -32.43
C LYS A 111 4.18 -20.53 -31.38
N LYS A 112 5.40 -20.12 -31.76
CA LYS A 112 6.30 -19.29 -30.94
C LYS A 112 5.87 -17.82 -30.86
N ARG A 113 5.12 -17.32 -31.86
CA ARG A 113 4.51 -15.97 -31.88
C ARG A 113 3.14 -15.95 -31.19
N SER A 114 2.37 -17.03 -31.23
CA SER A 114 1.14 -17.21 -30.45
C SER A 114 1.43 -17.48 -28.97
N ARG A 115 2.22 -16.60 -28.32
CA ARG A 115 2.13 -16.49 -26.86
C ARG A 115 0.69 -16.08 -26.56
N PRO A 116 -0.08 -16.84 -25.78
CA PRO A 116 -1.42 -16.40 -25.40
C PRO A 116 -1.24 -15.03 -24.76
N LYS A 117 -1.89 -14.01 -25.34
CA LYS A 117 -1.92 -12.67 -24.75
C LYS A 117 -2.60 -12.87 -23.40
N ARG A 118 -1.79 -12.98 -22.33
CA ARG A 118 -2.25 -13.14 -20.95
C ARG A 118 -3.12 -11.93 -20.65
N ARG A 119 -4.40 -12.05 -20.96
CA ARG A 119 -5.45 -11.11 -20.61
C ARG A 119 -5.49 -11.23 -19.10
N LEU A 120 -4.80 -10.30 -18.44
CA LEU A 120 -4.81 -10.21 -16.98
C LEU A 120 -6.28 -10.04 -16.62
N GLU A 121 -6.88 -11.10 -16.10
CA GLU A 121 -8.29 -11.08 -15.73
C GLU A 121 -8.45 -9.98 -14.68
N ALA A 122 -9.34 -9.03 -14.97
CA ALA A 122 -9.59 -7.93 -14.05
C ALA A 122 -10.13 -8.54 -12.75
N PRO A 123 -9.51 -8.26 -11.59
CA PRO A 123 -9.90 -8.89 -10.34
C PRO A 123 -11.35 -8.53 -10.03
N GLU A 124 -12.15 -9.53 -9.67
CA GLU A 124 -13.58 -9.34 -9.47
C GLU A 124 -13.91 -8.51 -8.23
N ILE A 125 -12.95 -8.42 -7.31
CA ILE A 125 -13.03 -7.72 -6.04
C ILE A 125 -11.69 -7.07 -5.68
N PHE A 126 -11.75 -5.88 -5.10
CA PHE A 126 -10.65 -5.20 -4.44
C PHE A 126 -11.13 -4.54 -3.15
N ALA A 127 -10.20 -4.18 -2.27
CA ALA A 127 -10.50 -3.37 -1.10
C ALA A 127 -9.45 -2.28 -0.87
N VAL A 128 -9.79 -1.28 -0.06
CA VAL A 128 -8.86 -0.26 0.44
C VAL A 128 -8.67 -0.49 1.94
N VAL A 129 -7.43 -0.82 2.33
CA VAL A 129 -7.09 -1.13 3.74
C VAL A 129 -6.12 -0.10 4.32
N MET A 130 -6.26 0.21 5.61
CA MET A 130 -5.28 1.00 6.36
C MET A 130 -4.26 0.10 7.04
N ILE A 131 -2.98 0.29 6.72
CA ILE A 131 -1.87 -0.41 7.37
C ILE A 131 -0.90 0.65 7.92
N GLY A 132 -0.84 0.74 9.25
CA GLY A 132 -0.20 1.87 9.93
C GLY A 132 -0.95 3.17 9.63
N SER A 133 -0.25 4.13 9.01
CA SER A 133 -0.80 5.45 8.60
C SER A 133 -0.92 5.59 7.08
N ARG A 134 -0.95 4.49 6.33
CA ARG A 134 -1.05 4.49 4.86
C ARG A 134 -2.21 3.62 4.40
N GLN A 135 -2.87 4.05 3.33
CA GLN A 135 -3.92 3.29 2.65
C GLN A 135 -3.33 2.52 1.47
N TYR A 136 -3.81 1.31 1.26
CA TYR A 136 -3.39 0.42 0.18
C TYR A 136 -4.59 -0.18 -0.54
N ILE A 137 -4.58 -0.15 -1.87
CA ILE A 137 -5.50 -0.95 -2.69
C ILE A 137 -4.98 -2.39 -2.67
N VAL A 138 -5.82 -3.32 -2.21
CA VAL A 138 -5.53 -4.74 -2.11
C VAL A 138 -6.42 -5.55 -3.03
N ILE A 139 -5.81 -6.55 -3.66
CA ILE A 139 -6.42 -7.48 -4.62
C ILE A 139 -6.04 -8.89 -4.14
N PRO A 140 -6.98 -9.84 -4.01
CA PRO A 140 -6.66 -11.20 -3.59
C PRO A 140 -5.65 -11.86 -4.53
N GLY A 141 -4.76 -12.69 -3.97
CA GLY A 141 -3.65 -13.33 -4.68
C GLY A 141 -2.42 -12.45 -4.90
N ARG A 142 -2.53 -11.11 -4.83
CA ARG A 142 -1.42 -10.17 -5.02
C ARG A 142 -0.68 -9.88 -3.71
N TRP A 143 0.61 -9.56 -3.80
CA TRP A 143 1.44 -9.11 -2.70
C TRP A 143 1.70 -7.60 -2.73
N ILE A 144 1.93 -7.00 -1.56
CA ILE A 144 2.29 -5.59 -1.36
C ILE A 144 3.39 -5.45 -0.31
N HIS A 145 4.18 -4.36 -0.41
CA HIS A 145 5.13 -3.97 0.63
C HIS A 145 4.50 -2.96 1.59
N THR A 146 4.61 -3.25 2.88
CA THR A 146 4.08 -2.42 3.97
C THR A 146 5.20 -2.00 4.92
N GLN A 147 4.89 -1.02 5.78
CA GLN A 147 5.70 -0.76 6.97
C GLN A 147 5.85 -2.05 7.79
N ARG A 148 7.02 -2.26 8.43
CA ARG A 148 7.27 -3.48 9.20
C ARG A 148 6.25 -3.69 10.32
N LEU A 149 5.64 -4.86 10.31
CA LEU A 149 4.78 -5.36 11.39
C LEU A 149 5.68 -5.88 12.53
N LYS A 150 5.43 -5.43 13.77
CA LYS A 150 6.14 -5.91 14.96
C LYS A 150 5.49 -7.22 15.42
N GLY A 151 6.29 -8.22 15.77
CA GLY A 151 5.81 -9.50 16.32
C GLY A 151 5.30 -10.52 15.30
N ALA A 152 4.92 -10.11 14.10
CA ALA A 152 4.60 -11.05 13.02
C ALA A 152 5.86 -11.83 12.58
N ASN A 153 5.68 -13.09 12.17
CA ASN A 153 6.74 -13.93 11.62
C ASN A 153 6.53 -14.21 10.12
N VAL A 154 7.46 -14.92 9.48
CA VAL A 154 7.28 -15.40 8.10
C VAL A 154 6.27 -16.57 8.09
N ASN A 155 5.43 -16.63 7.06
CA ASN A 155 4.26 -17.53 6.92
C ASN A 155 3.12 -17.30 7.93
N ASP A 156 3.18 -16.22 8.72
CA ASP A 156 2.14 -15.87 9.69
C ASP A 156 0.86 -15.38 9.00
N LYS A 157 -0.30 -15.75 9.54
CA LYS A 157 -1.63 -15.40 9.02
C LYS A 157 -2.14 -14.16 9.74
N ILE A 158 -2.09 -13.02 9.06
CA ILE A 158 -2.52 -11.73 9.60
C ILE A 158 -3.93 -11.37 9.13
N VAL A 159 -4.63 -10.63 9.97
CA VAL A 159 -6.01 -10.19 9.75
C VAL A 159 -6.05 -8.67 9.81
N LEU A 160 -6.50 -8.03 8.72
CA LEU A 160 -6.55 -6.58 8.57
C LEU A 160 -7.99 -6.09 8.76
N ASN A 161 -8.28 -5.58 9.95
CA ASN A 161 -9.64 -5.17 10.36
C ASN A 161 -10.03 -3.76 9.88
N LYS A 162 -9.07 -2.94 9.41
CA LYS A 162 -9.32 -1.55 8.98
C LYS A 162 -9.54 -1.48 7.48
N VAL A 163 -10.73 -1.89 7.05
CA VAL A 163 -11.19 -1.83 5.66
C VAL A 163 -12.04 -0.56 5.48
N LEU A 164 -11.65 0.31 4.54
CA LEU A 164 -12.33 1.58 4.26
C LEU A 164 -13.36 1.45 3.14
N LEU A 165 -13.07 0.61 2.15
CA LEU A 165 -13.89 0.40 0.97
C LEU A 165 -13.69 -1.02 0.46
N VAL A 166 -14.77 -1.66 0.00
CA VAL A 166 -14.72 -2.90 -0.79
C VAL A 166 -15.43 -2.63 -2.12
N GLY A 167 -14.77 -2.90 -3.24
CA GLY A 167 -15.34 -2.73 -4.58
C GLY A 167 -15.39 -4.06 -5.31
N THR A 168 -16.56 -4.41 -5.83
CA THR A 168 -16.76 -5.53 -6.75
C THR A 168 -17.02 -5.01 -8.18
N LYS A 169 -17.26 -5.90 -9.14
CA LYS A 169 -17.70 -5.52 -10.49
C LYS A 169 -19.07 -4.80 -10.54
N THR A 170 -19.93 -4.99 -9.54
CA THR A 170 -21.34 -4.56 -9.58
C THR A 170 -21.69 -3.58 -8.45
N SER A 171 -20.97 -3.62 -7.33
CA SER A 171 -21.27 -2.85 -6.13
C SER A 171 -20.00 -2.32 -5.44
N ALA A 172 -20.14 -1.20 -4.75
CA ALA A 172 -19.15 -0.64 -3.85
C ALA A 172 -19.73 -0.47 -2.44
N TYR A 173 -19.01 -0.99 -1.45
CA TYR A 173 -19.29 -0.86 -0.03
C TYR A 173 -18.36 0.23 0.51
N ILE A 174 -18.91 1.39 0.87
CA ILE A 174 -18.16 2.59 1.26
C ILE A 174 -18.28 2.79 2.76
N GLY A 175 -17.17 2.70 3.49
CA GLY A 175 -17.14 2.78 4.94
C GLY A 175 -17.23 4.20 5.49
N PHE A 176 -17.94 4.36 6.61
CA PHE A 176 -18.08 5.63 7.34
C PHE A 176 -17.72 5.45 8.83
N PRO A 177 -16.44 5.42 9.24
CA PRO A 177 -15.21 5.54 8.43
C PRO A 177 -14.62 4.20 7.95
N VAL A 178 -15.19 3.07 8.37
CA VAL A 178 -14.81 1.71 7.97
C VAL A 178 -16.06 0.92 7.57
N VAL A 179 -15.88 -0.11 6.74
CA VAL A 179 -16.94 -1.08 6.45
C VAL A 179 -17.03 -2.02 7.66
N THR A 180 -18.19 -2.11 8.31
CA THR A 180 -18.36 -2.97 9.51
C THR A 180 -18.24 -4.44 9.14
N ASN A 181 -17.68 -5.25 10.03
CA ASN A 181 -17.42 -6.69 9.88
C ASN A 181 -16.46 -7.09 8.74
N ALA A 182 -16.12 -6.18 7.82
CA ALA A 182 -15.22 -6.45 6.72
C ALA A 182 -13.78 -6.72 7.20
N VAL A 183 -13.21 -7.81 6.68
CA VAL A 183 -11.91 -8.33 7.07
C VAL A 183 -11.12 -8.70 5.82
N VAL A 184 -9.83 -8.30 5.77
CA VAL A 184 -8.90 -8.78 4.76
C VAL A 184 -7.89 -9.74 5.39
N HIS A 185 -7.89 -10.98 4.90
CA HIS A 185 -6.93 -11.99 5.29
C HIS A 185 -5.68 -11.88 4.43
N ALA A 186 -4.50 -11.97 5.06
CA ALA A 186 -3.22 -11.95 4.38
C ALA A 186 -2.20 -12.86 5.08
N VAL A 187 -1.14 -13.24 4.35
CA VAL A 187 -0.01 -14.02 4.85
C VAL A 187 1.27 -13.22 4.69
N VAL A 188 2.14 -13.24 5.69
CA VAL A 188 3.46 -12.61 5.61
C VAL A 188 4.40 -13.50 4.79
N GLU A 189 4.77 -13.07 3.58
CA GLU A 189 5.70 -13.83 2.72
C GLU A 189 7.16 -13.67 3.17
N GLU A 190 7.59 -12.45 3.51
CA GLU A 190 8.98 -12.16 3.89
C GLU A 190 9.12 -10.87 4.70
N GLN A 191 10.18 -10.78 5.51
CA GLN A 191 10.61 -9.57 6.20
C GLN A 191 12.00 -9.16 5.73
N VAL A 192 12.04 -8.07 4.95
CA VAL A 192 13.23 -7.66 4.20
C VAL A 192 13.63 -6.25 4.60
N ARG A 193 14.84 -5.84 4.26
CA ARG A 193 15.25 -4.43 4.33
C ARG A 193 15.18 -3.84 2.94
N ASP A 194 14.44 -2.74 2.82
CA ASP A 194 14.30 -1.95 1.61
C ASP A 194 15.66 -1.51 1.04
N ASP A 195 15.64 -1.05 -0.20
CA ASP A 195 16.83 -0.59 -0.91
C ASP A 195 17.57 0.52 -0.17
N LYS A 196 18.89 0.59 -0.41
CA LYS A 196 19.76 1.52 0.32
C LYS A 196 19.54 2.94 -0.18
N VAL A 197 18.65 3.67 0.49
CA VAL A 197 18.50 5.11 0.31
C VAL A 197 19.74 5.81 0.85
N ILE A 198 20.42 6.58 -0.01
CA ILE A 198 21.63 7.33 0.37
C ILE A 198 21.22 8.75 0.79
N VAL A 199 21.26 9.02 2.09
CA VAL A 199 21.09 10.36 2.65
C VAL A 199 22.41 11.10 2.52
N PHE A 200 22.52 11.94 1.49
CA PHE A 200 23.68 12.80 1.26
C PHE A 200 23.40 14.24 1.72
N LYS A 201 24.14 14.71 2.73
CA LYS A 201 24.08 16.09 3.23
C LYS A 201 25.32 16.84 2.76
N TYR A 202 25.15 17.99 2.11
CA TYR A 202 26.22 18.82 1.56
C TYR A 202 25.97 20.30 1.83
N LYS A 203 27.02 21.08 2.12
CA LYS A 203 26.97 22.55 2.19
C LYS A 203 28.11 23.16 1.35
N ARG A 204 27.75 23.94 0.33
CA ARG A 204 28.68 24.59 -0.61
C ARG A 204 29.67 25.49 0.13
N LYS A 205 30.95 25.48 -0.26
CA LYS A 205 32.06 26.29 0.32
C LYS A 205 32.29 26.11 1.84
N LYS A 206 31.70 25.11 2.51
CA LYS A 206 31.89 24.85 3.96
C LYS A 206 32.64 23.55 4.28
N ASN A 207 33.26 22.93 3.27
CA ASN A 207 33.89 21.58 3.33
C ASN A 207 33.04 20.50 4.03
N TYR A 208 31.71 20.68 4.05
CA TYR A 208 30.79 19.79 4.75
C TYR A 208 30.10 18.89 3.73
N LYS A 209 30.47 17.61 3.75
CA LYS A 209 29.83 16.51 3.03
C LYS A 209 29.69 15.31 3.96
N ARG A 210 28.49 14.75 4.08
CA ARG A 210 28.19 13.54 4.87
C ARG A 210 27.31 12.61 4.04
N LYS A 211 27.73 11.35 3.88
CA LYS A 211 27.01 10.32 3.14
C LYS A 211 26.61 9.23 4.13
N ILE A 212 25.32 9.03 4.35
CA ILE A 212 24.79 8.02 5.29
C ILE A 212 23.84 7.12 4.50
N GLY A 213 23.96 5.80 4.68
CA GLY A 213 23.00 4.85 4.12
C GLY A 213 21.85 4.59 5.11
N HIS A 214 20.61 4.67 4.62
CA HIS A 214 19.43 4.16 5.33
C HIS A 214 18.90 2.93 4.60
N ARG A 215 18.35 1.98 5.34
CA ARG A 215 17.61 0.82 4.81
C ARG A 215 16.43 0.55 5.74
N GLN A 216 15.24 0.94 5.29
CA GLN A 216 14.00 0.78 6.05
C GLN A 216 13.65 -0.71 6.16
N PRO A 217 13.29 -1.22 7.35
CA PRO A 217 12.74 -2.57 7.45
C PRO A 217 11.29 -2.56 6.94
N ILE A 218 10.98 -3.46 6.03
CA ILE A 218 9.66 -3.61 5.39
C ILE A 218 9.14 -5.04 5.57
N THR A 219 7.83 -5.21 5.49
CA THR A 219 7.18 -6.53 5.45
C THR A 219 6.50 -6.67 4.09
N ARG A 220 6.66 -7.82 3.45
CA ARG A 220 5.87 -8.18 2.27
C ARG A 220 4.73 -9.08 2.73
N ILE A 221 3.52 -8.67 2.40
CA ILE A 221 2.30 -9.43 2.72
C ILE A 221 1.60 -9.80 1.42
N ARG A 222 1.05 -11.00 1.37
CA ARG A 222 0.21 -11.47 0.27
C ARG A 222 -1.23 -11.59 0.74
N ILE A 223 -2.12 -10.97 -0.02
CA ILE A 223 -3.55 -10.94 0.29
C ILE A 223 -4.14 -12.28 -0.14
N THR A 224 -4.83 -12.97 0.76
CA THR A 224 -5.48 -14.26 0.44
C THR A 224 -6.93 -14.08 0.07
N GLY A 225 -7.66 -13.20 0.77
CA GLY A 225 -9.09 -12.97 0.53
C GLY A 225 -9.64 -11.77 1.29
N ILE A 226 -10.85 -11.36 0.91
CA ILE A 226 -11.64 -10.29 1.50
C ILE A 226 -12.97 -10.95 1.90
N ALA A 227 -13.44 -10.75 3.13
CA ALA A 227 -14.62 -11.42 3.70
C ALA A 227 -15.41 -10.48 4.63
N GLY A 228 -16.63 -10.87 5.00
CA GLY A 228 -17.42 -10.18 6.03
C GLY A 228 -18.00 -8.81 5.62
N TYR A 229 -18.09 -8.52 4.32
CA TYR A 229 -18.61 -7.25 3.79
C TYR A 229 -20.08 -7.33 3.33
N GLU A 230 -20.66 -8.53 3.30
CA GLU A 230 -21.96 -8.81 2.66
C GLU A 230 -23.14 -8.14 3.36
N ASP A 231 -23.10 -8.03 4.69
CA ASP A 231 -24.13 -7.38 5.51
C ASP A 231 -24.17 -5.85 5.38
N TYR A 232 -23.14 -5.24 4.77
CA TYR A 232 -23.01 -3.78 4.71
C TYR A 232 -23.83 -3.19 3.55
N PRO A 233 -24.49 -2.02 3.70
CA PRO A 233 -25.25 -1.41 2.61
C PRO A 233 -24.38 -1.14 1.38
N ALA A 234 -24.73 -1.81 0.28
CA ALA A 234 -24.04 -1.70 -0.99
C ALA A 234 -24.53 -0.48 -1.80
N SER A 235 -23.60 0.33 -2.32
CA SER A 235 -23.91 1.30 -3.37
C SER A 235 -23.71 0.64 -4.74
N PRO A 236 -24.72 0.64 -5.63
CA PRO A 236 -24.58 0.03 -6.96
C PRO A 236 -23.61 0.83 -7.83
N LEU A 237 -22.77 0.13 -8.60
CA LEU A 237 -21.93 0.73 -9.64
C LEU A 237 -22.75 0.82 -10.93
N VAL A 238 -23.58 1.86 -11.04
CA VAL A 238 -24.28 2.19 -12.28
C VAL A 238 -23.23 2.66 -13.31
N PRO A 239 -23.19 2.09 -14.53
CA PRO A 239 -22.37 2.65 -15.61
C PRO A 239 -22.78 4.10 -15.87
N ALA A 240 -21.81 4.98 -16.11
CA ALA A 240 -22.11 6.29 -16.67
C ALA A 240 -22.31 6.10 -18.18
N ASP A 241 -23.57 6.14 -18.62
CA ASP A 241 -24.00 6.12 -20.02
C ASP A 241 -23.58 7.40 -20.78
#